data_AF-A0A8S3J285-F1
#
_entry.id   AF-A0A8S3J285-F1
#
_cell.length_a   1.000
_cell.length_b   1.000
_cell.length_c   1.000
_cell.angle_alpha   90.00
_cell.angle_beta   90.00
_cell.angle_gamma   90.00
#
_symmetry.space_group_name_H-M   'P 1'
#
loop_
_entity.id
_entity.type
_entity.pdbx_description
1 polymer ?
#
loop_
_entity_poly.entity_id
_entity_poly.type
_entity_poly.pdbx_seq_one_letter_code
_entity_poly.pdbx_strand_id
1 'polypeptide(L)'
;NVTSVIFLASLIEYDQRVEDSIEQNLMEESLALFHVILTSEYFYNASIILFLNKTDLFPERLADKPLRCIYTEFDGADDDVEAAKQFIKNKYLNLVPVKERYTEKNIYPHFTCSVDSKNIRIVFESVKDSVLAHNLYYWTPY
;
A
#
# COMPACT_ATOMS: atom_id res chain seq x y z
N ASN A 1 -5.09 -13.21 18.40
CA ASN A 1 -5.05 -13.50 16.95
C ASN A 1 -5.46 -12.23 16.24
N VAL A 2 -4.63 -11.68 15.35
CA VAL A 2 -4.93 -10.45 14.61
C VAL A 2 -5.57 -10.86 13.27
N THR A 3 -6.79 -10.39 13.01
CA THR A 3 -7.53 -10.75 11.80
C THR A 3 -7.09 -9.90 10.60
N SER A 4 -6.82 -8.62 10.81
CA SER A 4 -6.42 -7.72 9.74
C SER A 4 -5.55 -6.58 10.27
N VAL A 5 -4.67 -6.06 9.41
CA VAL A 5 -3.85 -4.87 9.65
C VAL A 5 -4.22 -3.84 8.59
N ILE A 6 -4.48 -2.60 9.00
CA ILE A 6 -4.61 -1.47 8.09
C ILE A 6 -3.27 -0.74 8.08
N PHE A 7 -2.64 -0.66 6.92
CA PHE A 7 -1.41 0.09 6.71
C PHE A 7 -1.72 1.35 5.92
N LEU A 8 -1.32 2.52 6.45
CA LEU A 8 -1.54 3.81 5.80
C LEU A 8 -0.21 4.37 5.31
N ALA A 9 -0.14 4.64 4.01
CA ALA A 9 0.98 5.31 3.35
C ALA A 9 0.46 6.53 2.58
N SER A 10 1.27 7.57 2.47
CA SER A 10 0.88 8.79 1.75
C SER A 10 1.60 8.88 0.41
N LEU A 11 0.84 9.05 -0.68
CA LEU A 11 1.39 9.08 -2.04
C LEU A 11 2.40 10.20 -2.24
N ILE A 12 2.26 11.34 -1.54
CA ILE A 12 3.15 12.50 -1.68
C ILE A 12 4.47 12.35 -0.90
N GLU A 13 4.65 11.29 -0.11
CA GLU A 13 5.88 11.08 0.65
C GLU A 13 7.06 10.66 -0.23
N TYR A 14 6.82 10.37 -1.52
CA TYR A 14 7.83 9.91 -2.46
C TYR A 14 9.02 10.85 -2.58
N ASP A 15 8.84 12.15 -2.32
CA ASP A 15 9.91 13.14 -2.43
C ASP A 15 10.19 13.90 -1.12
N GLN A 16 9.47 13.55 -0.05
CA GLN A 16 9.59 14.15 1.27
C GLN A 16 10.68 13.46 2.09
N ARG A 17 11.31 14.21 3.00
CA ARG A 17 12.37 13.71 3.88
C ARG A 17 11.87 13.56 5.30
N VAL A 18 12.45 12.60 6.02
CA VAL A 18 12.24 12.43 7.46
C VAL A 18 12.73 13.69 8.17
N GLU A 19 11.99 14.11 9.19
CA GLU A 19 12.41 15.22 10.04
C GLU A 19 13.81 14.94 10.61
N ASP A 20 14.67 15.96 10.63
CA ASP A 20 16.06 15.86 11.07
C ASP A 20 16.99 14.94 10.25
N SER A 21 16.55 14.46 9.07
CA SER A 21 17.38 13.64 8.16
C SER A 21 17.55 14.29 6.78
N ILE A 22 18.80 14.44 6.34
CA ILE A 22 19.10 14.98 5.01
C ILE A 22 19.01 13.89 3.93
N GLU A 23 19.18 12.63 4.31
CA GLU A 23 19.36 11.51 3.37
C GLU A 23 18.14 10.59 3.29
N GLN A 24 17.30 10.53 4.32
CA GLN A 24 16.21 9.56 4.38
C GLN A 24 14.91 10.11 3.79
N ASN A 25 14.37 9.36 2.84
CA ASN A 25 13.08 9.62 2.20
C ASN A 25 11.95 8.95 3.00
N LEU A 26 10.84 9.66 3.21
CA LEU A 26 9.71 9.16 4.01
C LEU A 26 9.02 7.94 3.39
N MET A 27 8.93 7.87 2.05
CA MET A 27 8.35 6.71 1.39
C MET A 27 9.23 5.47 1.53
N GLU A 28 10.56 5.63 1.50
CA GLU A 28 11.48 4.51 1.74
C GLU A 28 11.38 3.98 3.19
N GLU A 29 11.18 4.87 4.17
CA GLU A 29 10.89 4.46 5.55
C GLU A 29 9.54 3.72 5.65
N SER A 30 8.50 4.24 4.98
CA SER A 30 7.19 3.61 4.91
C SER A 30 7.26 2.20 4.27
N LEU A 31 8.04 2.04 3.19
CA LEU A 31 8.30 0.75 2.54
C LEU A 31 9.03 -0.22 3.49
N ALA A 32 10.04 0.27 4.22
CA ALA A 32 10.76 -0.54 5.20
C ALA A 32 9.84 -1.03 6.33
N LEU A 33 8.99 -0.15 6.87
CA LEU A 33 8.01 -0.51 7.90
C LEU A 33 6.98 -1.52 7.37
N PHE A 34 6.51 -1.33 6.14
CA PHE A 34 5.60 -2.27 5.49
C PHE A 34 6.24 -3.66 5.35
N HIS A 35 7.51 -3.72 4.95
CA HIS A 35 8.24 -4.99 4.87
C HIS A 35 8.32 -5.69 6.24
N VAL A 36 8.60 -4.96 7.32
CA VAL A 36 8.62 -5.50 8.69
C VAL A 36 7.27 -6.15 9.04
N ILE A 37 6.16 -5.48 8.73
CA ILE A 37 4.80 -6.03 8.94
C ILE A 37 4.60 -7.31 8.13
N LEU A 38 5.02 -7.32 6.86
CA LEU A 38 4.90 -8.49 6.00
C LEU A 38 5.71 -9.68 6.51
N THR A 39 6.89 -9.46 7.09
CA THR A 39 7.76 -10.55 7.59
C THR A 39 7.49 -10.97 9.03
N SER A 40 6.62 -10.25 9.73
CA SER A 40 6.31 -10.51 11.14
C SER A 40 5.45 -11.76 11.31
N GLU A 41 5.89 -12.67 12.18
CA GLU A 41 5.14 -13.88 12.55
C GLU A 41 3.78 -13.55 13.22
N TYR A 42 3.68 -12.40 13.89
CA TYR A 42 2.45 -11.93 14.53
C TYR A 42 1.34 -11.62 13.52
N PHE A 43 1.69 -11.28 12.28
CA PHE A 43 0.77 -10.89 11.22
C PHE A 43 0.74 -11.90 10.06
N TYR A 44 1.33 -13.09 10.24
CA TYR A 44 1.45 -14.09 9.18
C TYR A 44 0.09 -14.46 8.56
N ASN A 45 -0.93 -14.67 9.40
CA ASN A 45 -2.29 -15.02 8.96
C ASN A 45 -3.22 -13.80 8.82
N ALA A 46 -2.73 -12.57 9.06
CA ALA A 46 -3.55 -11.38 9.01
C ALA A 46 -3.65 -10.88 7.56
N SER A 47 -4.86 -10.50 7.15
CA SER A 47 -5.03 -9.75 5.90
C SER A 47 -4.51 -8.33 6.04
N ILE A 48 -3.90 -7.80 4.99
CA ILE A 48 -3.33 -6.46 4.99
C ILE A 48 -4.18 -5.57 4.09
N ILE A 49 -4.71 -4.47 4.63
CA ILE A 49 -5.41 -3.45 3.86
C ILE A 49 -4.44 -2.28 3.71
N LEU A 50 -3.98 -2.03 2.49
CA LEU A 50 -3.00 -0.98 2.19
C LEU A 50 -3.72 0.25 1.67
N PHE A 51 -3.66 1.35 2.41
CA PHE A 51 -4.19 2.65 2.00
C PHE A 51 -3.08 3.54 1.46
N LEU A 52 -3.17 3.84 0.18
CA LEU A 52 -2.34 4.81 -0.53
C LEU A 52 -3.11 6.14 -0.58
N ASN A 53 -2.85 6.98 0.42
CA ASN A 53 -3.65 8.15 0.75
C ASN A 53 -3.10 9.44 0.14
N LYS A 54 -3.85 10.55 0.30
CA LYS A 54 -3.57 11.88 -0.26
C LYS A 54 -3.59 11.89 -1.80
N THR A 55 -4.49 11.09 -2.38
CA THR A 55 -4.71 11.03 -3.84
C THR A 55 -5.17 12.34 -4.45
N ASP A 56 -5.74 13.23 -3.64
CA ASP A 56 -6.16 14.59 -3.97
C ASP A 56 -4.97 15.54 -4.13
N LEU A 57 -3.94 15.40 -3.28
CA LEU A 57 -2.74 16.24 -3.31
C LEU A 57 -1.64 15.72 -4.25
N PHE A 58 -1.72 14.43 -4.61
CA PHE A 58 -0.71 13.78 -5.42
C PHE A 58 -0.48 14.43 -6.81
N PRO A 59 -1.53 14.82 -7.58
CA PRO A 59 -1.33 15.46 -8.89
C PRO A 59 -0.56 16.78 -8.80
N GLU A 60 -0.88 17.64 -7.82
CA GLU A 60 -0.19 18.91 -7.62
C GLU A 60 1.28 18.67 -7.26
N ARG A 61 1.55 17.69 -6.39
CA ARG A 61 2.92 17.35 -6.02
C ARG A 61 3.73 16.80 -7.19
N LEU A 62 3.12 15.95 -8.03
CA LEU A 62 3.76 15.38 -9.21
C LEU A 62 4.12 16.46 -10.25
N ALA A 63 3.26 17.47 -10.41
CA ALA A 63 3.52 18.62 -11.28
C ALA A 63 4.68 19.50 -10.77
N ASP A 64 4.81 19.68 -9.46
CA ASP A 64 5.92 20.41 -8.83
C ASP A 64 7.24 19.63 -8.93
N LYS A 65 7.21 18.32 -8.68
CA LYS A 65 8.38 17.46 -8.73
C LYS A 65 8.05 16.08 -9.31
N PRO A 66 8.36 15.83 -10.60
CA PRO A 66 8.06 14.56 -11.24
C PRO A 66 8.62 13.35 -10.50
N LEU A 67 7.88 12.24 -10.54
CA LEU A 67 8.24 10.99 -9.84
C LEU A 67 9.65 10.49 -10.24
N ARG A 68 10.00 10.69 -11.51
CA ARG A 68 11.30 10.29 -12.10
C ARG A 68 12.50 11.00 -11.47
N CYS A 69 12.30 12.13 -10.81
CA CYS A 69 13.36 12.81 -10.05
C CYS A 69 13.81 12.02 -8.82
N ILE A 70 12.97 11.12 -8.31
CA ILE A 70 13.29 10.22 -7.19
C ILE A 70 13.49 8.80 -7.68
N TYR A 71 12.59 8.31 -8.55
CA TYR A 71 12.60 6.96 -9.08
C TYR A 71 12.92 6.96 -10.56
N THR A 72 14.21 6.90 -10.89
CA THR A 72 14.68 6.93 -12.29
C THR A 72 14.19 5.75 -13.13
N GLU A 73 13.76 4.67 -12.48
CA GLU A 73 13.15 3.50 -13.11
C GLU A 73 11.68 3.68 -13.51
N PHE A 74 11.06 4.83 -13.18
CA PHE A 74 9.71 5.16 -13.63
C PHE A 74 9.69 5.46 -15.13
N ASP A 75 8.99 4.62 -15.88
CA ASP A 75 8.89 4.64 -17.35
C ASP A 75 7.68 5.42 -17.88
N GLY A 76 6.75 5.82 -17.00
CA GLY A 76 5.60 6.64 -17.36
C GLY A 76 5.95 8.08 -17.73
N ALA A 77 4.94 8.80 -18.26
CA ALA A 77 5.04 10.23 -18.49
C ALA A 77 5.03 11.01 -17.16
N ASP A 78 5.69 12.17 -17.11
CA ASP A 78 5.82 12.95 -15.87
C ASP A 78 4.47 13.48 -15.36
N ASP A 79 3.50 13.68 -16.24
CA ASP A 79 2.15 14.15 -15.96
C ASP A 79 1.12 13.00 -15.83
N ASP A 80 1.54 11.75 -16.02
CA ASP A 80 0.66 10.58 -15.89
C ASP A 80 0.51 10.18 -14.42
N VAL A 81 -0.47 10.82 -13.77
CA VAL A 81 -0.83 10.58 -12.37
C VAL A 81 -1.22 9.13 -12.11
N GLU A 82 -1.91 8.46 -13.04
CA GLU A 82 -2.37 7.09 -12.81
C GLU A 82 -1.21 6.10 -12.92
N ALA A 83 -0.32 6.27 -13.91
CA ALA A 83 0.91 5.48 -13.98
C ALA A 83 1.77 5.67 -12.71
N ALA A 84 1.91 6.90 -12.23
CA ALA A 84 2.65 7.21 -11.01
C ALA A 84 2.03 6.55 -9.76
N LYS A 85 0.70 6.56 -9.64
CA LYS A 85 -0.04 5.85 -8.56
C LYS A 85 0.21 4.34 -8.61
N GLN A 86 0.07 3.72 -9.78
CA GLN A 86 0.31 2.29 -9.94
C GLN A 86 1.77 1.92 -9.68
N PHE A 87 2.72 2.77 -10.08
CA PHE A 87 4.14 2.58 -9.77
C PHE A 87 4.38 2.50 -8.26
N ILE A 88 3.91 3.49 -7.49
CA ILE A 88 4.06 3.51 -6.02
C ILE A 88 3.38 2.28 -5.40
N LYS A 89 2.15 1.97 -5.80
CA LYS A 89 1.45 0.75 -5.36
C LYS A 89 2.29 -0.50 -5.60
N ASN A 90 2.89 -0.63 -6.78
CA ASN A 90 3.72 -1.77 -7.13
C ASN A 90 4.99 -1.84 -6.29
N LYS A 91 5.58 -0.71 -5.85
CA LYS A 91 6.70 -0.75 -4.88
C LYS A 91 6.30 -1.48 -3.60
N TYR A 92 5.12 -1.19 -3.03
CA TYR A 92 4.61 -1.91 -1.85
C TYR A 92 4.33 -3.39 -2.13
N LEU A 93 3.63 -3.70 -3.23
CA LEU A 93 3.27 -5.08 -3.55
C LEU A 93 4.51 -5.95 -3.90
N ASN A 94 5.57 -5.35 -4.43
CA ASN A 94 6.80 -6.06 -4.71
C ASN A 94 7.57 -6.49 -3.45
N LEU A 95 7.30 -5.88 -2.29
CA LEU A 95 7.89 -6.29 -1.00
C LEU A 95 7.31 -7.60 -0.46
N VAL A 96 6.22 -8.11 -1.04
CA VAL A 96 5.63 -9.40 -0.64
C VAL A 96 6.63 -10.53 -0.89
N PRO A 97 7.03 -11.30 0.15
CA PRO A 97 7.96 -12.41 0.00
C PRO A 97 7.49 -13.38 -1.08
N VAL A 98 8.42 -13.84 -1.94
CA VAL A 98 8.09 -14.73 -3.08
C VAL A 98 7.34 -15.98 -2.63
N LYS A 99 7.71 -16.55 -1.47
CA LYS A 99 7.03 -17.71 -0.86
C LYS A 99 5.56 -17.44 -0.52
N GLU A 100 5.20 -16.19 -0.25
CA GLU A 100 3.84 -15.76 0.15
C GLU A 100 3.02 -15.25 -1.02
N ARG A 101 3.64 -14.96 -2.17
CA ARG A 101 2.94 -14.57 -3.41
C ARG A 101 2.02 -15.67 -3.94
N TYR A 102 2.29 -16.93 -3.59
CA TYR A 102 1.53 -18.11 -4.00
C TYR A 102 0.63 -18.68 -2.90
N THR A 103 0.68 -18.13 -1.68
CA THR A 103 -0.07 -18.63 -0.51
C THR A 103 -1.24 -17.71 -0.14
N GLU A 104 -1.75 -16.93 -1.09
CA GLU A 104 -2.91 -16.05 -0.88
C GLU A 104 -2.73 -15.06 0.29
N LYS A 105 -1.52 -14.52 0.51
CA LYS A 105 -1.40 -13.40 1.45
C LYS A 105 -2.23 -12.24 0.92
N ASN A 106 -3.37 -12.03 1.55
CA ASN A 106 -4.40 -11.15 1.08
C ASN A 106 -4.02 -9.69 1.39
N ILE A 107 -3.44 -9.02 0.39
CA ILE A 107 -3.17 -7.58 0.43
C ILE A 107 -4.19 -6.87 -0.44
N TYR A 108 -4.93 -5.95 0.16
CA TYR A 108 -5.98 -5.17 -0.48
C TYR A 108 -5.52 -3.71 -0.59
N PRO A 109 -4.89 -3.32 -1.72
CA PRO A 109 -4.46 -1.94 -1.95
C PRO A 109 -5.64 -1.07 -2.39
N HIS A 110 -5.79 0.09 -1.76
CA HIS A 110 -6.78 1.09 -2.10
C HIS A 110 -6.14 2.47 -2.18
N PHE A 111 -6.48 3.20 -3.23
CA PHE A 111 -6.18 4.62 -3.33
C PHE A 111 -7.26 5.40 -2.58
N THR A 112 -6.86 6.21 -1.62
CA THR A 112 -7.78 6.93 -0.73
C THR A 112 -7.48 8.42 -0.68
N CYS A 113 -8.48 9.18 -0.28
CA CYS A 113 -8.35 10.58 0.06
C CYS A 113 -8.88 10.76 1.48
N SER A 114 -8.12 11.35 2.40
CA SER A 114 -8.54 11.58 3.80
C SER A 114 -9.83 12.38 3.90
N VAL A 115 -10.16 13.18 2.89
CA VAL A 115 -11.35 14.03 2.84
C VAL A 115 -12.58 13.27 2.33
N ASP A 116 -12.39 12.10 1.68
CA ASP A 116 -13.49 11.25 1.24
C ASP A 116 -13.92 10.31 2.39
N SER A 117 -15.07 10.61 2.98
CA SER A 117 -15.67 9.88 4.11
C SER A 117 -16.09 8.43 3.77
N LYS A 118 -15.84 7.96 2.54
CA LYS A 118 -16.09 6.59 2.09
C LYS A 118 -14.99 5.58 2.44
N ASN A 119 -13.85 6.03 2.95
CA ASN A 119 -12.72 5.13 3.29
C ASN A 119 -13.12 4.00 4.23
N ILE A 120 -14.00 4.26 5.21
CA ILE A 120 -14.45 3.23 6.16
C ILE A 120 -15.31 2.15 5.47
N ARG A 121 -16.11 2.51 4.47
CA ARG A 121 -16.92 1.56 3.69
C ARG A 121 -16.03 0.61 2.90
N ILE A 122 -14.94 1.13 2.34
CA ILE A 122 -13.91 0.35 1.66
C ILE A 122 -13.24 -0.63 2.64
N VAL A 123 -12.85 -0.17 3.85
CA VAL A 123 -12.34 -1.07 4.90
C VAL A 123 -13.35 -2.19 5.18
N PHE A 124 -14.62 -1.85 5.40
CA PHE A 124 -15.67 -2.83 5.72
C PHE A 124 -15.89 -3.84 4.59
N GLU A 125 -15.87 -3.42 3.32
CA GLU A 125 -15.99 -4.31 2.16
C GLU A 125 -14.78 -5.25 2.05
N SER A 126 -13.55 -4.73 2.15
CA SER A 126 -12.33 -5.54 2.09
C SER A 126 -12.17 -6.51 3.26
N VAL A 127 -12.57 -6.11 4.47
CA VAL A 127 -12.62 -7.01 5.65
C VAL A 127 -13.66 -8.11 5.44
N LYS A 128 -14.84 -7.77 4.91
CA LYS A 128 -15.89 -8.77 4.63
C LYS A 128 -15.41 -9.81 3.61
N ASP A 129 -14.74 -9.39 2.54
CA ASP A 129 -14.20 -10.31 1.53
C ASP A 129 -13.09 -11.19 2.13
N SER A 130 -12.22 -10.64 2.99
CA SER A 130 -11.22 -11.41 3.73
C SER A 130 -11.83 -12.45 4.66
N VAL A 131 -12.91 -12.12 5.38
CA VAL A 131 -13.60 -13.05 6.29
C VAL A 131 -14.35 -14.11 5.50
N LEU A 132 -14.95 -13.76 4.37
CA LEU A 132 -15.64 -14.71 3.48
C LEU A 132 -14.66 -15.67 2.80
N ALA A 133 -13.49 -15.20 2.36
CA ALA A 133 -12.42 -16.06 1.84
C ALA A 133 -11.95 -17.07 2.90
N HIS A 134 -11.79 -16.63 4.14
CA HIS A 134 -11.44 -17.52 5.25
C HIS A 134 -12.54 -18.55 5.55
N ASN A 135 -13.82 -18.17 5.51
CA ASN A 135 -14.95 -19.07 5.78
C ASN A 135 -15.24 -20.08 4.66
N LEU A 136 -14.96 -19.73 3.40
CA LEU A 136 -15.13 -20.65 2.25
C LEU A 136 -14.04 -21.72 2.19
N TYR A 137 -12.83 -21.45 2.69
CA TYR A 137 -11.75 -22.45 2.74
C TYR A 137 -12.05 -23.60 3.73
N TYR A 138 -12.95 -23.40 4.70
CA TYR A 138 -13.41 -24.44 5.62
C TYR A 138 -14.70 -25.16 5.18
N TRP A 139 -15.22 -24.86 3.98
CA TRP A 139 -16.39 -25.52 3.39
C TRP A 139 -16.03 -26.28 2.11
N THR A 140 -15.03 -27.16 2.16
CA THR A 140 -14.99 -28.31 1.23
C THR A 140 -15.70 -29.48 1.90
N PRO A 141 -16.96 -29.80 1.51
CA PRO A 141 -17.57 -31.04 1.94
C PRO A 141 -16.83 -32.20 1.27
N TYR A 142 -16.54 -33.24 2.06
CA TYR A 142 -16.17 -34.57 1.58
C TYR A 142 -17.17 -35.08 0.54
#